data_AF-A0A955ZD32-F1
#
_entry.id   AF-A0A955ZD32-F1
#
_cell.length_a   1.000
_cell.length_b   1.000
_cell.length_c   1.000
_cell.angle_alpha   90.00
_cell.angle_beta   90.00
_cell.angle_gamma   90.00
#
_symmetry.space_group_name_H-M   'P 1'
#
loop_
_entity.id
_entity.type
_entity.pdbx_description
1 polymer ?
#
loop_
_entity_poly.entity_id
_entity_poly.type
_entity_poly.pdbx_seq_one_letter_code
_entity_poly.pdbx_strand_id
1 'polypeptide(L)'
;MVVPLRSVGRTLALAALAVVVASAGCSSDPDLGVLQEADLKKPEGLEAKFDRNAVIDSASLKDVDGIDSAVIQRLFRRTPYDRPSFLETYQSNGVRASDAIARAARTYRINPLFFLVKAQTAGGLLGADSYPFPPERVEYVFRCGCQYSGACNPQLAGFDKQVDCLGRQMRSALDAIAREGLTASSWG
;
A
#
# COMPACT_ATOMS: atom_id res chain seq x y z
N MET A 1 73.67 -9.93 -14.80
CA MET A 1 74.37 -9.52 -13.57
C MET A 1 74.00 -8.08 -13.29
N VAL A 2 73.49 -7.83 -12.08
CA VAL A 2 73.31 -6.55 -11.33
C VAL A 2 73.38 -5.20 -12.08
N VAL A 3 72.22 -4.51 -12.03
CA VAL A 3 71.90 -3.05 -11.97
C VAL A 3 73.07 -2.03 -11.99
N PRO A 4 72.85 -0.87 -12.64
CA PRO A 4 73.02 0.39 -11.91
C PRO A 4 71.81 1.35 -12.00
N LEU A 5 71.55 1.97 -10.85
CA LEU A 5 70.71 3.14 -10.63
C LEU A 5 71.36 4.42 -11.16
N ARG A 6 70.50 5.47 -11.26
CA ARG A 6 70.73 6.93 -11.17
C ARG A 6 70.51 7.66 -12.50
N SER A 7 69.94 8.86 -12.59
CA SER A 7 69.20 9.75 -11.67
C SER A 7 68.91 11.06 -12.44
N VAL A 8 67.99 11.87 -11.92
CA VAL A 8 67.88 13.35 -12.05
C VAL A 8 66.93 13.92 -13.12
N GLY A 9 66.04 14.80 -12.63
CA GLY A 9 65.38 15.89 -13.37
C GLY A 9 63.87 15.94 -13.11
N ARG A 10 63.35 16.50 -12.00
CA ARG A 10 62.96 17.93 -11.84
C ARG A 10 62.39 18.49 -13.17
N THR A 11 61.12 18.90 -13.30
CA THR A 11 60.36 19.84 -12.46
C THR A 11 58.90 19.99 -12.97
N LEU A 12 57.96 20.14 -12.02
CA LEU A 12 56.78 21.03 -12.00
C LEU A 12 55.88 21.20 -13.26
N ALA A 13 54.65 20.68 -13.18
CA ALA A 13 53.39 21.37 -13.51
C ALA A 13 52.21 20.49 -13.04
N LEU A 14 51.64 20.70 -11.84
CA LEU A 14 50.44 21.52 -11.60
C LEU A 14 49.32 21.29 -12.63
N ALA A 15 48.45 20.31 -12.37
CA ALA A 15 47.05 20.34 -12.77
C ALA A 15 46.24 19.47 -11.81
N ALA A 16 45.84 20.06 -10.68
CA ALA A 16 44.80 19.52 -9.82
C ALA A 16 43.47 19.63 -10.57
N LEU A 17 43.06 18.54 -11.25
CA LEU A 17 41.71 18.43 -11.76
C LEU A 17 40.82 17.95 -10.61
N ALA A 18 40.35 18.90 -9.81
CA ALA A 18 39.24 18.67 -8.91
C ALA A 18 38.00 18.38 -9.76
N VAL A 19 37.66 17.10 -9.92
CA VAL A 19 36.36 16.70 -10.45
C VAL A 19 35.33 17.03 -9.37
N VAL A 20 34.79 18.24 -9.44
CA VAL A 20 33.52 18.57 -8.79
C VAL A 20 32.46 17.80 -9.55
N VAL A 21 32.14 16.59 -9.07
CA VAL A 21 30.89 15.92 -9.44
C VAL A 21 29.79 16.76 -8.83
N ALA A 22 29.34 17.79 -9.56
CA ALA A 22 28.09 18.45 -9.28
C ALA A 22 27.02 17.38 -9.43
N SER A 23 26.56 16.84 -8.30
CA SER A 23 25.33 16.08 -8.23
C SER A 23 24.24 16.97 -8.85
N ALA A 24 23.88 16.69 -10.09
CA ALA A 24 22.56 17.02 -10.61
C ALA A 24 21.56 16.13 -9.83
N GLY A 25 21.44 16.39 -8.54
CA GLY A 25 20.27 16.02 -7.79
C GLY A 25 19.13 16.79 -8.45
N CYS A 26 18.12 16.05 -8.87
CA CYS A 26 16.91 16.59 -9.47
C CYS A 26 16.38 17.76 -8.61
N SER A 27 16.67 18.99 -9.04
CA SER A 27 15.98 20.21 -8.58
C SER A 27 14.93 20.53 -9.63
N SER A 28 13.97 19.63 -9.78
CA SER A 28 12.68 20.04 -10.30
C SER A 28 11.94 20.57 -9.08
N ASP A 29 11.80 21.88 -8.96
CA ASP A 29 10.78 22.43 -8.06
C ASP A 29 9.47 21.71 -8.40
N PRO A 30 8.79 21.10 -7.41
CA PRO A 30 7.56 20.37 -7.68
C PRO A 30 6.58 21.35 -8.33
N ASP A 31 6.01 20.95 -9.47
CA ASP A 31 4.97 21.71 -10.12
C ASP A 31 3.80 21.86 -9.14
N LEU A 32 3.69 23.04 -8.55
CA LEU A 32 2.63 23.39 -7.60
C LEU A 32 1.25 23.35 -8.26
N GLY A 33 1.16 23.18 -9.59
CA GLY A 33 -0.09 22.95 -10.32
C GLY A 33 -0.79 21.63 -10.01
N VAL A 34 -0.12 20.68 -9.34
CA VAL A 34 -0.73 19.40 -8.93
C VAL A 34 -1.52 19.52 -7.62
N LEU A 35 -1.15 20.44 -6.74
CA LEU A 35 -1.80 20.64 -5.44
C LEU A 35 -2.82 21.76 -5.56
N GLN A 36 -4.04 21.55 -5.06
CA GLN A 36 -5.03 22.64 -5.06
C GLN A 36 -4.63 23.68 -4.01
N GLU A 37 -4.93 24.96 -4.25
CA GLU A 37 -4.61 26.04 -3.29
C GLU A 37 -5.21 25.77 -1.90
N ALA A 38 -6.32 25.02 -1.83
CA ALA A 38 -6.92 24.55 -0.60
C ALA A 38 -6.03 23.55 0.18
N ASP A 39 -5.24 22.73 -0.50
CA ASP A 39 -4.32 21.76 0.10
C ASP A 39 -3.09 22.43 0.74
N LEU A 40 -2.81 23.67 0.33
CA LEU A 40 -1.69 24.48 0.83
C LEU A 40 -2.09 25.36 2.03
N LYS A 41 -3.39 25.46 2.34
CA LYS A 41 -3.89 26.23 3.48
C LYS A 41 -3.86 25.38 4.74
N LYS A 42 -2.98 25.72 5.69
CA LYS A 42 -3.00 25.13 7.03
C LYS A 42 -4.37 25.41 7.65
N PRO A 43 -5.16 24.38 8.00
CA PRO A 43 -6.45 24.61 8.64
C PRO A 43 -6.26 25.34 9.97
N GLU A 44 -7.03 26.41 10.17
CA GLU A 44 -6.96 27.23 11.40
C GLU A 44 -7.32 26.36 12.62
N GLY A 45 -6.54 26.51 13.71
CA GLY A 45 -6.76 25.75 14.95
C GLY A 45 -6.14 24.35 15.01
N LEU A 46 -5.53 23.86 13.93
CA LEU A 46 -4.74 22.62 13.92
C LEU A 46 -3.25 22.94 14.13
N GLU A 47 -2.86 23.08 15.41
CA GLU A 47 -1.46 23.15 15.86
C GLU A 47 -0.77 21.76 15.90
N ALA A 48 -1.42 20.72 15.39
CA ALA A 48 -0.84 19.38 15.34
C ALA A 48 0.36 19.39 14.38
N LYS A 49 1.56 19.09 14.90
CA LYS A 49 2.72 18.79 14.04
C LYS A 49 2.37 17.58 13.18
N PHE A 50 2.53 17.70 11.87
CA PHE A 50 2.40 16.57 10.96
C PHE A 50 3.41 15.49 11.37
N ASP A 51 2.90 14.35 11.81
CA ASP A 51 3.71 13.17 12.06
C ASP A 51 3.77 12.35 10.77
N ARG A 52 4.89 12.47 10.06
CA ARG A 52 5.14 11.72 8.82
C ARG A 52 5.10 10.20 9.03
N ASN A 53 5.29 9.73 10.26
CA ASN A 53 5.25 8.32 10.62
C ASN A 53 3.81 7.86 10.94
N ALA A 54 2.84 8.79 11.03
CA ALA A 54 1.44 8.53 11.34
C ALA A 54 0.49 9.27 10.39
N VAL A 55 0.66 9.03 9.08
CA VAL A 55 -0.22 9.59 8.02
C VAL A 55 -1.68 9.16 8.21
N ILE A 56 -1.89 7.94 8.67
CA ILE A 56 -3.18 7.43 9.15
C ILE A 56 -2.99 7.09 10.61
N ASP A 57 -3.81 7.67 11.48
CA ASP A 57 -3.70 7.39 12.91
C ASP A 57 -4.09 5.94 13.23
N SER A 58 -3.49 5.39 14.27
CA SER A 58 -3.68 3.98 14.63
C SER A 58 -5.12 3.65 15.03
N ALA A 59 -5.86 4.62 15.60
CA ALA A 59 -7.22 4.39 16.06
C ALA A 59 -8.16 4.24 14.86
N SER A 60 -8.08 5.14 13.87
CA SER A 60 -8.85 5.05 12.63
C SER A 60 -8.62 3.73 11.90
N LEU A 61 -7.37 3.24 11.85
CA LEU A 61 -7.05 1.97 11.19
C LEU A 61 -7.52 0.73 11.96
N LYS A 62 -7.80 0.86 13.26
CA LYS A 62 -8.25 -0.21 14.15
C LYS A 62 -9.73 -0.12 14.51
N ASP A 63 -10.44 0.90 14.02
CA ASP A 63 -11.87 1.07 14.24
C ASP A 63 -12.67 -0.03 13.52
N VAL A 64 -12.92 -1.12 14.25
CA VAL A 64 -13.68 -2.28 13.76
C VAL A 64 -15.18 -2.04 13.71
N ASP A 65 -15.67 -1.05 14.45
CA ASP A 65 -17.09 -0.78 14.65
C ASP A 65 -17.61 0.31 13.71
N GLY A 66 -16.73 1.01 13.00
CA GLY A 66 -17.08 2.08 12.08
C GLY A 66 -18.10 1.70 10.99
N ILE A 67 -18.02 0.48 10.44
CA ILE A 67 -19.03 -0.07 9.51
C ILE A 67 -19.24 -1.58 9.70
N ASP A 68 -20.49 -2.05 9.64
CA ASP A 68 -20.82 -3.46 9.75
C ASP A 68 -21.09 -4.13 8.37
N SER A 69 -21.38 -5.43 8.37
CA SER A 69 -21.69 -6.19 7.15
C SER A 69 -22.91 -5.63 6.41
N ALA A 70 -23.91 -5.11 7.13
CA ALA A 70 -25.11 -4.56 6.52
C ALA A 70 -24.82 -3.24 5.80
N VAL A 71 -23.98 -2.37 6.37
CA VAL A 71 -23.47 -1.15 5.73
C VAL A 71 -22.67 -1.52 4.47
N ILE A 72 -21.78 -2.50 4.56
CA ILE A 72 -20.96 -2.96 3.42
C ILE A 72 -21.85 -3.51 2.30
N GLN A 73 -22.87 -4.33 2.63
CA GLN A 73 -23.81 -4.84 1.62
C GLN A 73 -24.60 -3.70 0.96
N ARG A 74 -25.00 -2.67 1.71
CA ARG A 74 -25.65 -1.48 1.12
C ARG A 74 -24.73 -0.74 0.15
N LEU A 75 -23.45 -0.61 0.48
CA LEU A 75 -22.45 -0.06 -0.44
C LEU A 75 -22.33 -0.90 -1.72
N PHE A 76 -22.32 -2.22 -1.61
CA PHE A 76 -22.27 -3.09 -2.80
C PHE A 76 -23.53 -2.99 -3.65
N ARG A 77 -24.70 -2.78 -3.04
CA ARG A 77 -25.95 -2.53 -3.77
C ARG A 77 -25.99 -1.19 -4.47
N ARG A 78 -25.44 -0.15 -3.83
CA ARG A 78 -25.40 1.21 -4.37
C ARG A 78 -24.00 1.78 -4.19
N THR A 79 -23.18 1.56 -5.20
CA THR A 79 -21.82 2.10 -5.27
C THR A 79 -21.88 3.59 -5.63
N PRO A 80 -20.76 4.34 -5.51
CA PRO A 80 -20.65 5.70 -6.02
C PRO A 80 -20.87 5.85 -7.53
N TYR A 81 -21.00 4.74 -8.27
CA TYR A 81 -21.25 4.71 -9.71
C TYR A 81 -22.74 4.52 -10.05
N ASP A 82 -23.64 4.72 -9.08
CA ASP A 82 -25.10 4.56 -9.19
C ASP A 82 -25.57 3.21 -9.74
N ARG A 83 -24.79 2.15 -9.48
CA ARG A 83 -25.11 0.76 -9.83
C ARG A 83 -24.58 -0.23 -8.79
N PRO A 84 -25.12 -1.47 -8.75
CA PRO A 84 -24.57 -2.52 -7.92
C PRO A 84 -23.18 -2.96 -8.39
N SER A 85 -22.34 -3.37 -7.44
CA SER A 85 -21.12 -4.14 -7.68
C SER A 85 -21.48 -5.63 -7.82
N PHE A 86 -20.69 -6.40 -8.58
CA PHE A 86 -20.78 -7.86 -8.62
C PHE A 86 -20.62 -8.49 -7.22
N LEU A 87 -19.92 -7.79 -6.30
CA LEU A 87 -19.76 -8.20 -4.90
C LEU A 87 -21.08 -8.26 -4.12
N GLU A 88 -22.14 -7.61 -4.62
CA GLU A 88 -23.47 -7.63 -4.00
C GLU A 88 -24.04 -9.06 -3.95
N THR A 89 -23.94 -9.79 -5.07
CA THR A 89 -24.44 -11.16 -5.20
C THR A 89 -23.35 -12.22 -5.07
N TYR A 90 -22.09 -11.83 -5.24
CA TYR A 90 -20.97 -12.77 -5.25
C TYR A 90 -20.76 -13.43 -3.88
N GLN A 91 -20.48 -14.73 -3.93
CA GLN A 91 -20.09 -15.53 -2.78
C GLN A 91 -18.83 -16.30 -3.11
N SER A 92 -17.90 -16.31 -2.15
CA SER A 92 -16.68 -17.09 -2.21
C SER A 92 -16.76 -18.18 -1.16
N ASN A 93 -16.65 -19.46 -1.56
CA ASN A 93 -16.77 -20.60 -0.67
C ASN A 93 -18.04 -20.58 0.22
N GLY A 94 -19.17 -20.11 -0.34
CA GLY A 94 -20.45 -19.98 0.37
C GLY A 94 -20.53 -18.78 1.32
N VAL A 95 -19.55 -17.87 1.30
CA VAL A 95 -19.53 -16.64 2.11
C VAL A 95 -19.74 -15.42 1.22
N ARG A 96 -20.71 -14.58 1.56
CA ARG A 96 -20.88 -13.26 0.94
C ARG A 96 -19.65 -12.38 1.17
N ALA A 97 -19.32 -11.55 0.19
CA ALA A 97 -18.18 -10.63 0.27
C ALA A 97 -18.27 -9.69 1.49
N SER A 98 -19.47 -9.18 1.82
CA SER A 98 -19.67 -8.29 2.98
C SER A 98 -19.35 -8.97 4.30
N ASP A 99 -19.77 -10.24 4.46
CA ASP A 99 -19.53 -11.03 5.66
C ASP A 99 -18.06 -11.44 5.79
N ALA A 100 -17.39 -11.71 4.67
CA ALA A 100 -15.94 -11.95 4.66
C ALA A 100 -15.17 -10.74 5.20
N ILE A 101 -15.47 -9.54 4.71
CA ILE A 101 -14.83 -8.30 5.15
C ILE A 101 -15.13 -8.03 6.62
N ALA A 102 -16.41 -8.05 7.02
CA ALA A 102 -16.80 -7.76 8.40
C ALA A 102 -16.20 -8.76 9.40
N ARG A 103 -16.12 -10.04 9.01
CA ARG A 103 -15.47 -11.07 9.83
C ARG A 103 -13.97 -10.81 9.94
N ALA A 104 -13.26 -10.59 8.84
CA ALA A 104 -11.82 -10.35 8.88
C ALA A 104 -11.47 -9.08 9.65
N ALA A 105 -12.24 -8.01 9.47
CA ALA A 105 -12.09 -6.77 10.23
C ALA A 105 -12.12 -7.03 11.75
N ARG A 106 -13.13 -7.76 12.23
CA ARG A 106 -13.23 -8.15 13.65
C ARG A 106 -12.11 -9.08 14.09
N THR A 107 -11.84 -10.15 13.33
CA THR A 107 -10.80 -11.14 13.65
C THR A 107 -9.44 -10.50 13.82
N TYR A 108 -9.08 -9.57 12.91
CA TYR A 108 -7.75 -8.98 12.84
C TYR A 108 -7.67 -7.58 13.46
N ARG A 109 -8.77 -7.06 14.01
CA ARG A 109 -8.86 -5.71 14.57
C ARG A 109 -8.38 -4.63 13.61
N ILE A 110 -8.89 -4.69 12.38
CA ILE A 110 -8.60 -3.76 11.28
C ILE A 110 -9.91 -3.12 10.83
N ASN A 111 -9.89 -1.83 10.55
CA ASN A 111 -11.05 -1.11 10.06
C ASN A 111 -11.57 -1.74 8.75
N PRO A 112 -12.86 -2.07 8.63
CA PRO A 112 -13.42 -2.68 7.41
C PRO A 112 -13.19 -1.84 6.13
N LEU A 113 -13.08 -0.51 6.25
CA LEU A 113 -12.75 0.39 5.14
C LEU A 113 -11.41 0.06 4.49
N PHE A 114 -10.43 -0.43 5.25
CA PHE A 114 -9.15 -0.86 4.70
C PHE A 114 -9.32 -1.94 3.63
N PHE A 115 -10.16 -2.95 3.90
CA PHE A 115 -10.40 -4.04 2.95
C PHE A 115 -11.14 -3.55 1.70
N LEU A 116 -12.10 -2.63 1.86
CA LEU A 116 -12.82 -2.02 0.73
C LEU A 116 -11.88 -1.22 -0.17
N VAL A 117 -11.04 -0.37 0.42
CA VAL A 117 -10.02 0.40 -0.30
C VAL A 117 -9.03 -0.52 -0.99
N LYS A 118 -8.57 -1.57 -0.32
CA LYS A 118 -7.66 -2.55 -0.93
C LYS A 118 -8.34 -3.33 -2.06
N ALA A 119 -9.59 -3.75 -1.92
CA ALA A 119 -10.32 -4.44 -2.98
C ALA A 119 -10.51 -3.54 -4.22
N GLN A 120 -10.79 -2.25 -4.01
CA GLN A 120 -10.88 -1.29 -5.11
C GLN A 120 -9.51 -1.02 -5.76
N THR A 121 -8.47 -0.77 -4.98
CA THR A 121 -7.14 -0.41 -5.53
C THR A 121 -6.40 -1.60 -6.12
N ALA A 122 -6.62 -2.83 -5.63
CA ALA A 122 -5.97 -4.02 -6.16
C ALA A 122 -6.69 -4.60 -7.40
N GLY A 123 -8.03 -4.59 -7.42
CA GLY A 123 -8.81 -5.28 -8.46
C GLY A 123 -9.91 -4.46 -9.13
N GLY A 124 -10.19 -3.24 -8.65
CA GLY A 124 -11.34 -2.45 -9.10
C GLY A 124 -12.68 -3.08 -8.72
N LEU A 125 -12.72 -3.92 -7.68
CA LEU A 125 -13.85 -4.83 -7.43
C LEU A 125 -15.14 -4.11 -7.05
N LEU A 126 -15.06 -2.96 -6.36
CA LEU A 126 -16.25 -2.18 -6.01
C LEU A 126 -16.89 -1.55 -7.26
N GLY A 127 -16.10 -1.27 -8.30
CA GLY A 127 -16.59 -0.71 -9.56
C GLY A 127 -16.99 -1.75 -10.62
N ALA A 128 -16.75 -3.04 -10.39
CA ALA A 128 -17.13 -4.08 -11.34
C ALA A 128 -18.61 -4.46 -11.17
N ASP A 129 -19.40 -4.47 -12.25
CA ASP A 129 -20.81 -4.92 -12.26
C ASP A 129 -20.98 -6.41 -12.58
N SER A 130 -19.97 -7.00 -13.20
CA SER A 130 -19.89 -8.39 -13.60
C SER A 130 -18.61 -9.01 -13.03
N TYR A 131 -18.58 -10.33 -12.94
CA TYR A 131 -17.41 -11.05 -12.41
C TYR A 131 -16.16 -10.71 -13.26
N PRO A 132 -15.12 -10.09 -12.66
CA PRO A 132 -13.93 -9.69 -13.41
C PRO A 132 -13.18 -10.86 -14.06
N PHE A 133 -12.79 -10.69 -15.32
CA PHE A 133 -11.86 -11.58 -16.02
C PHE A 133 -10.46 -10.93 -16.13
N PRO A 134 -9.37 -11.71 -16.01
CA PRO A 134 -9.35 -13.14 -15.70
C PRO A 134 -9.66 -13.44 -14.21
N PRO A 135 -10.08 -14.67 -13.84
CA PRO A 135 -10.60 -14.99 -12.49
C PRO A 135 -9.64 -14.64 -11.34
N GLU A 136 -8.33 -14.63 -11.59
CA GLU A 136 -7.31 -14.27 -10.61
C GLU A 136 -7.51 -12.87 -10.04
N ARG A 137 -8.19 -11.98 -10.78
CA ARG A 137 -8.57 -10.64 -10.30
C ARG A 137 -9.50 -10.67 -9.10
N VAL A 138 -10.22 -11.78 -8.89
CA VAL A 138 -11.11 -11.99 -7.74
C VAL A 138 -10.51 -13.04 -6.82
N GLU A 139 -10.19 -14.22 -7.36
CA GLU A 139 -9.80 -15.39 -6.60
C GLU A 139 -8.43 -15.22 -5.92
N TYR A 140 -7.58 -14.34 -6.45
CA TYR A 140 -6.26 -14.02 -5.94
C TYR A 140 -6.00 -12.51 -5.89
N VAL A 141 -7.04 -11.71 -5.64
CA VAL A 141 -6.96 -10.23 -5.68
C VAL A 141 -5.85 -9.64 -4.79
N PHE A 142 -5.50 -10.30 -3.69
CA PHE A 142 -4.42 -9.88 -2.78
C PHE A 142 -3.18 -10.76 -2.87
N ARG A 143 -3.12 -11.62 -3.89
CA ARG A 143 -1.99 -12.51 -4.22
C ARG A 143 -1.57 -13.46 -3.10
N CYS A 144 -2.47 -13.71 -2.14
CA CYS A 144 -2.20 -14.67 -1.09
C CYS A 144 -2.11 -16.08 -1.67
N GLY A 145 -0.99 -16.75 -1.39
CA GLY A 145 -0.71 -18.09 -1.92
C GLY A 145 -0.09 -18.12 -3.32
N CYS A 146 0.24 -16.96 -3.91
CA CYS A 146 0.86 -16.88 -5.23
C CYS A 146 2.36 -16.64 -5.13
N GLN A 147 3.17 -17.50 -5.76
CA GLN A 147 4.61 -17.26 -5.92
C GLN A 147 4.87 -16.26 -7.06
N TYR A 148 4.14 -16.42 -8.16
CA TYR A 148 4.12 -15.52 -9.32
C TYR A 148 2.75 -15.62 -10.02
N SER A 149 2.53 -14.83 -11.06
CA SER A 149 1.26 -14.84 -11.80
C SER A 149 1.02 -16.23 -12.41
N GLY A 150 -0.16 -16.83 -12.14
CA GLY A 150 -0.52 -18.16 -12.62
C GLY A 150 0.00 -19.35 -11.79
N ALA A 151 0.84 -19.12 -10.77
CA ALA A 151 1.29 -20.14 -9.83
C ALA A 151 0.80 -19.82 -8.41
N CYS A 152 -0.49 -20.07 -8.20
CA CYS A 152 -1.17 -19.81 -6.93
C CYS A 152 -1.70 -21.11 -6.31
N ASN A 153 -1.64 -21.20 -4.98
CA ASN A 153 -2.20 -22.32 -4.25
C ASN A 153 -3.75 -22.31 -4.37
N PRO A 154 -4.37 -23.33 -4.98
CA PRO A 154 -5.82 -23.40 -5.17
C PRO A 154 -6.62 -23.40 -3.87
N GLN A 155 -6.03 -23.82 -2.75
CA GLN A 155 -6.69 -23.79 -1.44
C GLN A 155 -6.90 -22.38 -0.89
N LEU A 156 -6.20 -21.38 -1.46
CA LEU A 156 -6.32 -19.97 -1.10
C LEU A 156 -7.11 -19.17 -2.14
N ALA A 157 -7.67 -19.83 -3.16
CA ALA A 157 -8.61 -19.20 -4.07
C ALA A 157 -9.86 -18.75 -3.33
N GLY A 158 -10.36 -17.58 -3.69
CA GLY A 158 -11.61 -17.04 -3.18
C GLY A 158 -11.42 -15.73 -2.43
N PHE A 159 -12.30 -14.77 -2.69
CA PHE A 159 -12.27 -13.47 -2.03
C PHE A 159 -12.31 -13.58 -0.50
N ASP A 160 -13.03 -14.56 0.07
CA ASP A 160 -13.06 -14.78 1.52
C ASP A 160 -11.69 -15.15 2.10
N LYS A 161 -10.93 -16.00 1.39
CA LYS A 161 -9.57 -16.39 1.75
C LYS A 161 -8.58 -15.26 1.57
N GLN A 162 -8.72 -14.50 0.48
CA GLN A 162 -7.87 -13.35 0.19
C GLN A 162 -8.05 -12.27 1.27
N VAL A 163 -9.28 -11.94 1.64
CA VAL A 163 -9.60 -10.97 2.69
C VAL A 163 -9.07 -11.43 4.06
N ASP A 164 -9.22 -12.71 4.41
CA ASP A 164 -8.65 -13.27 5.65
C ASP A 164 -7.12 -13.10 5.69
N CYS A 165 -6.44 -13.51 4.62
CA CYS A 165 -5.00 -13.42 4.52
C CYS A 165 -4.49 -11.97 4.56
N LEU A 166 -5.15 -11.05 3.84
CA LEU A 166 -4.84 -9.63 3.88
C LEU A 166 -4.96 -9.06 5.31
N GLY A 167 -6.01 -9.44 6.03
CA GLY A 167 -6.22 -9.04 7.42
C GLY A 167 -5.11 -9.52 8.34
N ARG A 168 -4.70 -10.79 8.19
CA ARG A 168 -3.57 -11.37 8.93
C ARG A 168 -2.27 -10.62 8.66
N GLN A 169 -1.93 -10.39 7.40
CA GLN A 169 -0.72 -9.66 7.01
C GLN A 169 -0.71 -8.25 7.62
N MET A 170 -1.83 -7.54 7.53
CA MET A 170 -1.95 -6.20 8.05
C MET A 170 -1.81 -6.16 9.58
N ARG A 171 -2.44 -7.09 10.30
CA ARG A 171 -2.30 -7.21 11.76
C ARG A 171 -0.85 -7.48 12.15
N SER A 172 -0.19 -8.43 11.48
CA SER A 172 1.22 -8.74 11.73
C SER A 172 2.14 -7.53 11.48
N ALA A 173 1.88 -6.74 10.43
CA ALA A 173 2.63 -5.52 10.16
C ALA A 173 2.44 -4.47 11.27
N LEU A 174 1.19 -4.25 11.72
CA LEU A 174 0.91 -3.33 12.81
C LEU A 174 1.51 -3.79 14.14
N ASP A 175 1.56 -5.10 14.41
CA ASP A 175 2.21 -5.66 15.58
C ASP A 175 3.73 -5.49 15.53
N ALA A 176 4.34 -5.67 14.36
CA ALA A 176 5.77 -5.43 14.16
C ALA A 176 6.11 -3.95 14.40
N ILE A 177 5.35 -3.03 13.81
CA ILE A 177 5.53 -1.58 14.05
C ILE A 177 5.42 -1.24 15.53
N ALA A 178 4.42 -1.80 16.23
CA ALA A 178 4.23 -1.55 17.66
C ALA A 178 5.38 -2.08 18.53
N ARG A 179 6.06 -3.15 18.12
CA ARG A 179 7.20 -3.73 18.86
C ARG A 179 8.55 -3.09 18.50
N GLU A 180 8.76 -2.82 17.22
CA GLU A 180 10.08 -2.52 16.65
C GLU A 180 10.21 -1.05 16.24
N GLY A 181 9.10 -0.30 16.16
CA GLY A 181 9.07 1.10 15.71
C GLY A 181 9.32 1.30 14.22
N LEU A 182 9.58 0.22 13.47
CA LEU A 182 9.93 0.27 12.06
C LEU A 182 8.79 -0.22 11.18
N THR A 183 8.53 0.49 10.09
CA THR A 183 7.68 0.01 8.99
C THR A 183 8.49 -0.90 8.06
N ALA A 184 7.84 -1.78 7.31
CA ALA A 184 8.52 -2.68 6.36
C ALA A 184 9.32 -1.94 5.27
N SER A 185 8.98 -0.68 5.00
CA SER A 185 9.68 0.21 4.09
C SER A 185 10.78 1.04 4.76
N SER A 186 11.08 0.77 6.04
CA SER A 186 12.09 1.47 6.85
C SER A 186 11.86 2.98 7.02
N TRP A 187 10.60 3.43 6.96
CA TRP A 187 10.23 4.83 7.27
C TRP A 187 10.05 5.09 8.77
N GLY A 188 10.57 4.21 9.64
CA GLY A 188 10.48 4.35 11.10
C GLY A 188 11.66 5.12 11.67
#